data_AF-A0AAW2V6P6-F1
#
_entry.id   AF-A0AAW2V6P6-F1
#
_cell.length_a   1.000
_cell.length_b   1.000
_cell.length_c   1.000
_cell.angle_alpha   90.00
_cell.angle_beta   90.00
_cell.angle_gamma   90.00
#
_symmetry.space_group_name_H-M   'P 1'
#
loop_
_entity.id
_entity.type
_entity.pdbx_description
1 polymer ?
#
loop_
_entity_poly.entity_id
_entity_poly.type
_entity_poly.pdbx_seq_one_letter_code
_entity_poly.pdbx_strand_id
1 'polypeptide(L)'
;MHDKRNLEKKLFLRTLREAVSRAFSHGLLFSTILSLLLNTHFLSYYLAMTRTRTYDTNPEELYADGDVDEGIASTMTYLQTEGVLLRAEQNLLGEAFLVMASSAGVQQQQEVLLWLLEPLSKQWTQSEWQEAYLTDSTSLVRLCADTQFMWSVFHTVTFFEKALKRSGFRKGSMSSENSSKTNSPAEHPMVSHLSWMLPPLLKLLRAIHALWSPSVTQALPGEMRAAMLMSDVEKASLLGEGKTKLPKGALTFHDGSQFDISREAYSEPNEADIRNWLRGIRDSGYSILGLSATLGDSFFRCVDPHSVILALMENVQQMEFRHIKQLVHLALVPLVKFCPSDLWDAWLEKLLHPLFLHVWQALTSSWSSLLREGKAKVPDLHGVLAGSDLKVEVMEEKLLRDLTREICSLCSVLAAPGLNAAVPSLEQAGQVSQMDDSSVRDLAAFASTSMVGFVLNKKDLAIPILKICIEAFGWTDSEAMSKVTSLCGLVILLAISTDNVELREFVCKDLFSAIIQGLTLESNAIISAELVGLCREIFIYLSNRDPSPRQILLSLPCITLQDLLAFEEALSKTGSPKEQKQHMKSLLIMATGNKLKALATQKAVNVITNVTSK
;
A
#
# COMPACT_ATOMS: atom_id res chain seq x y z
N MET A 1 -46.60 7.14 -12.48
CA MET A 1 -45.92 5.81 -12.48
C MET A 1 -44.39 5.90 -12.33
N HIS A 2 -43.73 6.97 -12.78
CA HIS A 2 -42.27 7.14 -12.63
C HIS A 2 -41.87 7.57 -11.20
N ASP A 3 -42.64 8.47 -10.57
CA ASP A 3 -42.43 8.89 -9.17
C ASP A 3 -42.66 7.80 -8.14
N LYS A 4 -43.63 6.91 -8.39
CA LYS A 4 -43.95 5.80 -7.48
C LYS A 4 -42.82 4.76 -7.44
N ARG A 5 -42.26 4.42 -8.61
CA ARG A 5 -41.07 3.56 -8.74
C ARG A 5 -39.82 4.17 -8.08
N ASN A 6 -39.63 5.49 -8.19
CA ASN A 6 -38.51 6.19 -7.53
C ASN A 6 -38.63 6.22 -6.00
N LEU A 7 -39.85 6.38 -5.48
CA LEU A 7 -40.11 6.34 -4.04
C LEU A 7 -39.94 4.92 -3.46
N GLU A 8 -40.40 3.90 -4.20
CA GLU A 8 -40.27 2.49 -3.85
C GLU A 8 -38.80 2.02 -3.87
N LYS A 9 -38.03 2.46 -4.87
CA LYS A 9 -36.57 2.24 -4.96
C LYS A 9 -35.82 2.88 -3.78
N LYS A 10 -36.17 4.12 -3.43
CA LYS A 10 -35.59 4.82 -2.27
C LYS A 10 -35.92 4.11 -0.95
N LEU A 11 -37.12 3.55 -0.82
CA LEU A 11 -37.54 2.83 0.38
C LEU A 11 -36.79 1.49 0.51
N PHE A 12 -36.70 0.70 -0.56
CA PHE A 12 -35.97 -0.57 -0.57
C PHE A 12 -34.48 -0.38 -0.23
N LEU A 13 -33.80 0.56 -0.88
CA LEU A 13 -32.38 0.85 -0.64
C LEU A 13 -32.13 1.38 0.77
N ARG A 14 -33.05 2.17 1.33
CA ARG A 14 -32.96 2.66 2.72
C ARG A 14 -33.13 1.52 3.72
N THR A 15 -34.10 0.63 3.51
CA THR A 15 -34.33 -0.52 4.38
C THR A 15 -33.18 -1.52 4.32
N LEU A 16 -32.62 -1.78 3.13
CA LEU A 16 -31.44 -2.62 2.97
C LEU A 16 -30.22 -2.02 3.69
N ARG A 17 -30.00 -0.71 3.55
CA ARG A 17 -28.88 0.00 4.20
C ARG A 17 -29.01 0.02 5.72
N GLU A 18 -30.23 0.23 6.25
CA GLU A 18 -30.49 0.20 7.70
C GLU A 18 -30.39 -1.22 8.28
N ALA A 19 -30.84 -2.26 7.55
CA ALA A 19 -30.73 -3.65 7.95
C ALA A 19 -29.27 -4.11 8.00
N VAL A 20 -28.48 -3.80 6.98
CA VAL A 20 -27.03 -4.09 6.94
C VAL A 20 -26.29 -3.32 8.05
N SER A 21 -26.63 -2.05 8.30
CA SER A 21 -25.97 -1.27 9.36
C SER A 21 -26.29 -1.77 10.77
N ARG A 22 -27.51 -2.26 11.05
CA ARG A 22 -27.87 -2.82 12.37
C ARG A 22 -27.31 -4.23 12.58
N ALA A 23 -27.16 -5.01 11.51
CA ALA A 23 -26.52 -6.32 11.56
C ALA A 23 -25.05 -6.23 12.01
N PHE A 24 -24.32 -5.23 11.51
CA PHE A 24 -22.93 -4.97 11.89
C PHE A 24 -22.77 -4.48 13.34
N SER A 25 -23.75 -3.80 13.93
CA SER A 25 -23.64 -3.22 15.28
C SER A 25 -24.01 -4.18 16.41
N HIS A 26 -24.76 -5.25 16.15
CA HIS A 26 -25.29 -6.14 17.19
C HIS A 26 -24.80 -7.60 17.13
N GLY A 27 -23.93 -7.96 16.19
CA GLY A 27 -23.37 -9.33 16.13
C GLY A 27 -24.42 -10.43 15.97
N LEU A 28 -25.55 -10.12 15.32
CA LEU A 28 -26.66 -11.05 15.15
C LEU A 28 -26.35 -12.15 14.11
N LEU A 29 -26.79 -13.38 14.40
CA LEU A 29 -26.67 -14.54 13.53
C LEU A 29 -27.56 -14.40 12.28
N PHE A 30 -26.96 -14.79 11.15
CA PHE A 30 -27.47 -14.95 9.78
C PHE A 30 -28.99 -15.16 9.62
N SER A 31 -29.62 -16.02 10.43
CA SER A 31 -31.07 -16.31 10.33
C SER A 31 -31.97 -15.12 10.63
N THR A 32 -31.51 -14.15 11.45
CA THR A 32 -32.31 -12.97 11.82
C THR A 32 -32.30 -11.92 10.71
N ILE A 33 -31.21 -11.83 9.95
CA ILE A 33 -31.07 -10.91 8.81
C ILE A 33 -31.92 -11.42 7.64
N LEU A 34 -31.85 -12.72 7.35
CA LEU A 34 -32.68 -13.38 6.34
C LEU A 34 -34.17 -13.33 6.74
N SER A 35 -34.50 -13.56 8.01
CA SER A 35 -35.86 -13.40 8.56
C SER A 35 -36.37 -11.96 8.45
N LEU A 36 -35.54 -10.93 8.67
CA LEU A 36 -35.95 -9.52 8.53
C LEU A 36 -36.16 -9.11 7.07
N LEU A 37 -35.35 -9.63 6.14
CA LEU A 37 -35.52 -9.44 4.70
C LEU A 37 -36.78 -10.17 4.20
N LEU A 38 -37.08 -11.37 4.72
CA LEU A 38 -38.28 -12.15 4.39
C LEU A 38 -39.57 -11.62 5.06
N ASN A 39 -39.51 -11.12 6.30
CA ASN A 39 -40.68 -10.62 7.04
C ASN A 39 -41.13 -9.21 6.65
N THR A 40 -40.34 -8.47 5.88
CA THR A 40 -40.83 -7.22 5.28
C THR A 40 -41.78 -7.57 4.13
N HIS A 41 -43.05 -7.74 4.50
CA HIS A 41 -44.27 -8.05 3.74
C HIS A 41 -44.53 -7.31 2.40
N PHE A 42 -43.54 -6.66 1.79
CA PHE A 42 -43.73 -5.86 0.58
C PHE A 42 -43.69 -6.70 -0.71
N LEU A 43 -42.86 -7.76 -0.78
CA LEU A 43 -42.69 -8.56 -2.00
C LEU A 43 -43.83 -9.58 -2.21
N SER A 44 -44.34 -10.18 -1.13
CA SER A 44 -45.49 -11.09 -1.16
C SER A 44 -46.79 -10.36 -1.51
N TYR A 45 -46.96 -9.11 -1.07
CA TYR A 45 -48.10 -8.26 -1.46
C TYR A 45 -48.00 -7.79 -2.92
N TYR A 46 -46.77 -7.61 -3.44
CA TYR A 46 -46.49 -7.19 -4.82
C TYR A 46 -46.72 -8.32 -5.86
N LEU A 47 -46.35 -9.55 -5.51
CA LEU A 47 -46.62 -10.75 -6.32
C LEU A 47 -48.12 -11.13 -6.30
N ALA A 48 -48.81 -10.91 -5.18
CA ALA A 48 -50.26 -11.13 -5.08
C ALA A 48 -51.09 -10.12 -5.91
N MET A 49 -50.62 -8.89 -6.10
CA MET A 49 -51.32 -7.88 -6.93
C MET A 49 -51.10 -8.04 -8.43
N THR A 50 -50.07 -8.77 -8.87
CA THR A 50 -49.74 -8.92 -10.30
C THR A 50 -50.27 -10.22 -10.92
N ARG A 51 -50.80 -11.15 -10.12
CA ARG A 51 -51.53 -12.34 -10.59
C ARG A 51 -52.99 -12.29 -10.19
N THR A 52 -53.85 -11.76 -11.07
CA THR A 52 -55.28 -12.09 -11.06
C THR A 52 -55.59 -13.14 -12.12
N ARG A 53 -55.58 -14.42 -11.73
CA ARG A 53 -56.67 -15.40 -11.95
C ARG A 53 -56.22 -16.84 -11.64
N THR A 54 -56.96 -17.42 -10.69
CA THR A 54 -57.31 -18.85 -10.52
C THR A 54 -56.15 -19.86 -10.43
N TYR A 55 -55.90 -20.40 -9.23
CA TYR A 55 -56.35 -21.73 -8.78
C TYR A 55 -55.89 -21.95 -7.32
N ASP A 56 -56.75 -22.58 -6.52
CA ASP A 56 -56.52 -22.97 -5.13
C ASP A 56 -55.34 -23.94 -4.99
N THR A 57 -54.34 -23.61 -4.17
CA THR A 57 -53.44 -24.59 -3.55
C THR A 57 -52.98 -24.11 -2.16
N ASN A 58 -53.00 -25.05 -1.21
CA ASN A 58 -52.83 -24.90 0.23
C ASN A 58 -51.43 -24.37 0.66
N PRO A 59 -51.32 -23.56 1.73
CA PRO A 59 -50.09 -22.85 2.11
C PRO A 59 -49.18 -23.60 3.12
N GLU A 60 -48.92 -24.91 2.96
CA GLU A 60 -48.10 -25.68 3.91
C GLU A 60 -46.81 -26.32 3.37
N GLU A 61 -46.40 -26.10 2.11
CA GLU A 61 -45.20 -26.74 1.54
C GLU A 61 -43.96 -25.84 1.33
N LEU A 62 -43.91 -24.64 1.90
CA LEU A 62 -42.82 -23.66 1.66
C LEU A 62 -41.72 -23.66 2.75
N TYR A 63 -41.27 -24.83 3.19
CA TYR A 63 -40.09 -24.98 4.05
C TYR A 63 -39.03 -25.84 3.35
N ALA A 64 -38.33 -25.24 2.39
CA ALA A 64 -37.05 -25.73 1.88
C ALA A 64 -36.07 -24.55 1.82
N ASP A 65 -34.97 -24.67 2.55
CA ASP A 65 -33.90 -23.68 2.74
C ASP A 65 -33.12 -23.33 1.45
N GLY A 66 -33.54 -23.88 0.29
CA GLY A 66 -32.92 -23.67 -1.03
C GLY A 66 -33.70 -22.78 -2.01
N ASP A 67 -35.01 -22.54 -1.79
CA ASP A 67 -35.87 -21.79 -2.74
C ASP A 67 -35.73 -20.26 -2.63
N VAL A 68 -35.20 -19.76 -1.51
CA VAL A 68 -35.13 -18.32 -1.22
C VAL A 68 -33.99 -17.64 -1.98
N ASP A 69 -32.86 -18.32 -2.17
CA ASP A 69 -31.70 -17.78 -2.87
C ASP A 69 -31.95 -17.68 -4.39
N GLU A 70 -32.67 -18.65 -4.97
CA GLU A 70 -33.09 -18.62 -6.39
C GLU A 70 -34.06 -17.47 -6.69
N GLY A 71 -35.00 -17.18 -5.78
CA GLY A 71 -35.95 -16.07 -5.94
C GLY A 71 -35.28 -14.69 -5.94
N ILE A 72 -34.25 -14.51 -5.12
CA ILE A 72 -33.50 -13.27 -5.02
C ILE A 72 -32.56 -13.10 -6.23
N ALA A 73 -31.83 -14.15 -6.64
CA ALA A 73 -30.98 -14.12 -7.83
C ALA A 73 -31.78 -13.87 -9.11
N SER A 74 -32.97 -14.47 -9.22
CA SER A 74 -33.91 -14.22 -10.32
C SER A 74 -34.42 -12.78 -10.35
N THR A 75 -34.74 -12.22 -9.17
CA THR A 75 -35.18 -10.82 -9.05
C THR A 75 -34.06 -9.85 -9.41
N MET A 76 -32.81 -10.13 -9.02
CA MET A 76 -31.66 -9.32 -9.39
C MET A 76 -31.38 -9.40 -10.90
N THR A 77 -31.43 -10.60 -11.49
CA THR A 77 -31.27 -10.80 -12.93
C THR A 77 -32.34 -10.00 -13.69
N TYR A 78 -33.59 -10.00 -13.23
CA TYR A 78 -34.65 -9.17 -13.78
C TYR A 78 -34.35 -7.67 -13.64
N LEU A 79 -33.98 -7.20 -12.45
CA LEU A 79 -33.65 -5.78 -12.21
C LEU A 79 -32.43 -5.29 -13.01
N GLN A 80 -31.47 -6.17 -13.27
CA GLN A 80 -30.31 -5.92 -14.12
C GLN A 80 -30.70 -5.88 -15.61
N THR A 81 -31.51 -6.84 -16.07
CA THR A 81 -31.92 -6.96 -17.48
C THR A 81 -32.85 -5.81 -17.89
N GLU A 82 -33.71 -5.35 -16.97
CA GLU A 82 -34.64 -4.23 -17.21
C GLU A 82 -33.99 -2.84 -17.02
N GLY A 83 -32.68 -2.77 -16.69
CA GLY A 83 -31.96 -1.50 -16.54
C GLY A 83 -32.45 -0.59 -15.41
N VAL A 84 -33.13 -1.14 -14.40
CA VAL A 84 -33.79 -0.37 -13.32
C VAL A 84 -32.80 0.12 -12.25
N LEU A 85 -31.65 -0.54 -12.15
CA LEU A 85 -30.60 -0.25 -11.18
C LEU A 85 -29.42 0.48 -11.83
N LEU A 86 -28.89 1.50 -11.14
CA LEU A 86 -27.62 2.13 -11.51
C LEU A 86 -26.49 1.11 -11.29
N ARG A 87 -25.43 1.16 -12.09
CA ARG A 87 -24.29 0.24 -11.94
C ARG A 87 -23.65 0.31 -10.54
N ALA A 88 -23.62 1.48 -9.91
CA ALA A 88 -23.18 1.62 -8.53
C ALA A 88 -24.04 0.83 -7.53
N GLU A 89 -25.36 0.78 -7.75
CA GLU A 89 -26.29 0.01 -6.92
C GLU A 89 -26.14 -1.49 -7.16
N GLN A 90 -25.91 -1.89 -8.42
CA GLN A 90 -25.58 -3.28 -8.78
C GLN A 90 -24.31 -3.74 -8.08
N ASN A 91 -23.27 -2.90 -8.03
CA ASN A 91 -22.03 -3.21 -7.31
C ASN A 91 -22.22 -3.36 -5.80
N LEU A 92 -23.14 -2.60 -5.20
CA LEU A 92 -23.46 -2.71 -3.76
C LEU A 92 -24.21 -4.02 -3.46
N LEU A 93 -25.20 -4.35 -4.30
CA LEU A 93 -25.92 -5.61 -4.18
C LEU A 93 -24.99 -6.80 -4.40
N GLY A 94 -24.17 -6.77 -5.46
CA GLY A 94 -23.19 -7.82 -5.73
C GLY A 94 -22.18 -7.98 -4.58
N GLU A 95 -21.72 -6.90 -3.95
CA GLU A 95 -20.89 -6.99 -2.73
C GLU A 95 -21.62 -7.70 -1.58
N ALA A 96 -22.91 -7.42 -1.39
CA ALA A 96 -23.71 -8.11 -0.38
C ALA A 96 -23.79 -9.62 -0.67
N PHE A 97 -24.00 -10.03 -1.94
CA PHE A 97 -23.99 -11.44 -2.32
C PHE A 97 -22.63 -12.11 -2.11
N LEU A 98 -21.53 -11.43 -2.45
CA LEU A 98 -20.18 -11.96 -2.20
C LEU A 98 -19.95 -12.22 -0.70
N VAL A 99 -20.42 -11.31 0.15
CA VAL A 99 -20.35 -11.49 1.61
C VAL A 99 -21.22 -12.66 2.06
N MET A 100 -22.45 -12.78 1.57
CA MET A 100 -23.35 -13.89 1.91
C MET A 100 -22.78 -15.24 1.45
N ALA A 101 -22.27 -15.30 0.22
CA ALA A 101 -21.72 -16.53 -0.36
C ALA A 101 -20.44 -16.97 0.36
N SER A 102 -19.61 -16.02 0.85
CA SER A 102 -18.44 -16.33 1.68
C SER A 102 -18.77 -17.04 3.00
N SER A 103 -20.01 -16.94 3.48
CA SER A 103 -20.50 -17.67 4.67
C SER A 103 -21.25 -18.96 4.37
N ALA A 104 -21.66 -19.19 3.12
CA ALA A 104 -22.51 -20.32 2.71
C ALA A 104 -21.73 -21.59 2.33
N GLY A 105 -20.42 -21.49 2.08
CA GLY A 105 -19.57 -22.62 1.68
C GLY A 105 -18.81 -22.36 0.37
N VAL A 106 -17.82 -23.20 0.08
CA VAL A 106 -16.91 -23.01 -1.07
C VAL A 106 -17.63 -23.11 -2.41
N GLN A 107 -18.56 -24.07 -2.54
CA GLN A 107 -19.28 -24.33 -3.78
C GLN A 107 -20.26 -23.18 -4.10
N GLN A 108 -21.07 -22.75 -3.11
CA GLN A 108 -21.99 -21.63 -3.25
C GLN A 108 -21.23 -20.33 -3.57
N GLN A 109 -20.07 -20.13 -2.94
CA GLN A 109 -19.21 -18.99 -3.26
C GLN A 109 -18.73 -18.99 -4.71
N GLN A 110 -18.33 -20.15 -5.24
CA GLN A 110 -17.92 -20.28 -6.64
C GLN A 110 -19.09 -20.03 -7.60
N GLU A 111 -20.26 -20.59 -7.32
CA GLU A 111 -21.47 -20.41 -8.14
C GLU A 111 -21.92 -18.94 -8.19
N VAL A 112 -21.96 -18.27 -7.04
CA VAL A 112 -22.30 -16.83 -6.96
C VAL A 112 -21.26 -15.96 -7.67
N LEU A 113 -19.96 -16.29 -7.52
CA LEU A 113 -18.89 -15.57 -8.23
C LEU A 113 -19.01 -15.73 -9.75
N LEU A 114 -19.27 -16.95 -10.23
CA LEU A 114 -19.48 -17.22 -11.65
C LEU A 114 -20.67 -16.42 -12.18
N TRP A 115 -21.81 -16.47 -11.49
CA TRP A 115 -23.01 -15.73 -11.87
C TRP A 115 -22.78 -14.22 -11.93
N LEU A 116 -22.07 -13.64 -10.95
CA LEU A 116 -21.79 -12.20 -10.90
C LEU A 116 -20.73 -11.76 -11.91
N LEU A 117 -19.70 -12.58 -12.17
CA LEU A 117 -18.55 -12.20 -12.98
C LEU A 117 -18.68 -12.59 -14.45
N GLU A 118 -19.48 -13.59 -14.82
CA GLU A 118 -19.60 -14.04 -16.22
C GLU A 118 -20.07 -12.94 -17.18
N PRO A 119 -21.12 -12.14 -16.88
CA PRO A 119 -21.53 -11.04 -17.75
C PRO A 119 -20.44 -9.97 -17.90
N LEU A 120 -19.72 -9.70 -16.80
CA LEU A 120 -18.61 -8.74 -16.79
C LEU A 120 -17.41 -9.27 -17.58
N SER A 121 -17.10 -10.55 -17.49
CA SER A 121 -16.03 -11.21 -18.24
C SER A 121 -16.26 -11.10 -19.75
N LYS A 122 -17.49 -11.38 -20.22
CA LYS A 122 -17.85 -11.26 -21.63
C LYS A 122 -17.67 -9.84 -22.19
N GLN A 123 -18.01 -8.81 -21.40
CA GLN A 123 -17.82 -7.41 -21.80
C GLN A 123 -16.35 -6.97 -21.68
N TRP A 124 -15.67 -7.35 -20.60
CA TRP A 124 -14.30 -6.92 -20.29
C TRP A 124 -13.27 -7.47 -21.27
N THR A 125 -13.46 -8.70 -21.73
CA THR A 125 -12.51 -9.41 -22.61
C THR A 125 -12.63 -9.06 -24.08
N GLN A 126 -13.69 -8.35 -24.49
CA GLN A 126 -13.87 -7.86 -25.86
C GLN A 126 -12.67 -7.02 -26.32
N SER A 127 -12.17 -7.31 -27.52
CA SER A 127 -11.03 -6.58 -28.10
C SER A 127 -11.45 -5.23 -28.66
N GLU A 128 -12.72 -5.10 -29.08
CA GLU A 128 -13.23 -3.92 -29.77
C GLU A 128 -13.07 -2.65 -28.95
N TRP A 129 -13.44 -2.69 -27.66
CA TRP A 129 -13.30 -1.51 -26.79
C TRP A 129 -11.83 -1.27 -26.39
N GLN A 130 -11.03 -2.33 -26.21
CA GLN A 130 -9.62 -2.20 -25.87
C GLN A 130 -8.84 -1.54 -27.03
N GLU A 131 -9.12 -1.94 -28.27
CA GLU A 131 -8.53 -1.35 -29.46
C GLU A 131 -9.07 0.05 -29.74
N ALA A 132 -10.36 0.29 -29.46
CA ALA A 132 -10.94 1.62 -29.63
C ALA A 132 -10.39 2.66 -28.65
N TYR A 133 -10.04 2.25 -27.42
CA TYR A 133 -9.80 3.19 -26.32
C TYR A 133 -8.43 3.09 -25.64
N LEU A 134 -7.69 1.97 -25.77
CA LEU A 134 -6.43 1.74 -25.03
C LEU A 134 -5.18 1.65 -25.92
N THR A 135 -5.27 1.95 -27.20
CA THR A 135 -4.13 1.88 -28.15
C THR A 135 -3.13 3.01 -27.96
N ASP A 136 -3.60 4.22 -27.71
CA ASP A 136 -2.79 5.42 -27.53
C ASP A 136 -3.47 6.41 -26.57
N SER A 137 -2.74 7.46 -26.19
CA SER A 137 -3.23 8.49 -25.28
C SER A 137 -4.45 9.25 -25.82
N THR A 138 -4.55 9.43 -27.14
CA THR A 138 -5.69 10.11 -27.78
C THR A 138 -6.95 9.24 -27.71
N SER A 139 -6.79 7.94 -27.76
CA SER A 139 -7.86 6.95 -27.63
C SER A 139 -8.39 6.90 -26.20
N LEU A 140 -7.53 7.08 -25.20
CA LEU A 140 -7.97 7.21 -23.81
C LEU A 140 -8.78 8.49 -23.58
N VAL A 141 -8.45 9.59 -24.26
CA VAL A 141 -9.27 10.82 -24.24
C VAL A 141 -10.67 10.56 -24.80
N ARG A 142 -10.80 9.73 -25.86
CA ARG A 142 -12.11 9.33 -26.40
C ARG A 142 -12.93 8.52 -25.38
N LEU A 143 -12.28 7.68 -24.57
CA LEU A 143 -12.96 6.96 -23.48
C LEU A 143 -13.53 7.93 -22.45
N CYS A 144 -12.73 8.92 -22.04
CA CYS A 144 -13.17 9.94 -21.08
C CYS A 144 -14.31 10.83 -21.62
N ALA A 145 -14.41 10.99 -22.94
CA ALA A 145 -15.53 11.70 -23.57
C ALA A 145 -16.83 10.86 -23.63
N ASP A 146 -16.73 9.52 -23.62
CA ASP A 146 -17.86 8.61 -23.49
C ASP A 146 -18.17 8.35 -22.00
N THR A 147 -18.84 9.32 -21.36
CA THR A 147 -19.07 9.31 -19.91
C THR A 147 -19.78 8.03 -19.42
N GLN A 148 -20.74 7.50 -20.19
CA GLN A 148 -21.46 6.29 -19.82
C GLN A 148 -20.54 5.07 -19.85
N PHE A 149 -19.72 4.92 -20.89
CA PHE A 149 -18.79 3.80 -20.98
C PHE A 149 -17.62 3.94 -20.00
N MET A 150 -17.12 5.16 -19.78
CA MET A 150 -16.11 5.49 -18.76
C MET A 150 -16.54 5.00 -17.37
N TRP A 151 -17.75 5.36 -16.91
CA TRP A 151 -18.27 4.91 -15.62
C TRP A 151 -18.59 3.42 -15.59
N SER A 152 -19.00 2.83 -16.72
CA SER A 152 -19.15 1.37 -16.86
C SER A 152 -17.84 0.62 -16.59
N VAL A 153 -16.73 1.10 -17.15
CA VAL A 153 -15.38 0.56 -16.88
C VAL A 153 -15.02 0.72 -15.40
N PHE A 154 -15.27 1.89 -14.80
CA PHE A 154 -15.02 2.13 -13.39
C PHE A 154 -15.78 1.18 -12.46
N HIS A 155 -17.07 0.98 -12.72
CA HIS A 155 -17.88 0.05 -11.94
C HIS A 155 -17.41 -1.39 -12.10
N THR A 156 -16.96 -1.78 -13.30
CA THR A 156 -16.40 -3.12 -13.53
C THR A 156 -15.11 -3.33 -12.71
N VAL A 157 -14.16 -2.40 -12.79
CA VAL A 157 -12.89 -2.47 -12.04
C VAL A 157 -13.13 -2.45 -10.52
N THR A 158 -13.94 -1.52 -10.01
CA THR A 158 -14.25 -1.48 -8.56
C THR A 158 -14.99 -2.73 -8.08
N PHE A 159 -15.77 -3.39 -8.94
CA PHE A 159 -16.40 -4.66 -8.60
C PHE A 159 -15.38 -5.79 -8.50
N PHE A 160 -14.40 -5.87 -9.40
CA PHE A 160 -13.30 -6.83 -9.30
C PHE A 160 -12.51 -6.68 -7.99
N GLU A 161 -12.23 -5.44 -7.59
CA GLU A 161 -11.60 -5.15 -6.30
C GLU A 161 -12.45 -5.70 -5.13
N LYS A 162 -13.76 -5.43 -5.14
CA LYS A 162 -14.69 -5.95 -4.12
C LYS A 162 -14.77 -7.48 -4.13
N ALA A 163 -14.81 -8.10 -5.31
CA ALA A 163 -14.80 -9.55 -5.47
C ALA A 163 -13.55 -10.15 -4.83
N LEU A 164 -12.37 -9.59 -5.08
CA LEU A 164 -11.13 -10.02 -4.41
C LEU A 164 -11.15 -9.78 -2.90
N LYS A 165 -11.66 -8.63 -2.42
CA LYS A 165 -11.71 -8.31 -0.98
C LYS A 165 -12.67 -9.17 -0.17
N ARG A 166 -13.77 -9.60 -0.78
CA ARG A 166 -14.88 -10.30 -0.10
C ARG A 166 -14.89 -11.81 -0.35
N SER A 167 -14.16 -12.27 -1.37
CA SER A 167 -14.01 -13.68 -1.65
C SER A 167 -12.86 -14.28 -0.86
N GLY A 168 -12.93 -15.60 -0.64
CA GLY A 168 -11.90 -16.36 0.05
C GLY A 168 -12.34 -16.96 1.37
N PHE A 169 -11.47 -17.81 1.91
CA PHE A 169 -11.71 -18.57 3.12
C PHE A 169 -11.40 -17.72 4.35
N ARG A 170 -12.35 -17.57 5.28
CA ARG A 170 -12.05 -16.95 6.57
C ARG A 170 -11.01 -17.81 7.29
N LYS A 171 -9.86 -17.23 7.59
CA LYS A 171 -8.72 -17.85 8.30
C LYS A 171 -9.07 -18.07 9.78
N GLY A 172 -10.07 -18.92 10.03
CA GLY A 172 -10.68 -19.15 11.34
C GLY A 172 -11.20 -20.58 11.47
N SER A 173 -10.36 -21.56 11.15
CA SER A 173 -10.37 -22.94 11.68
C SER A 173 -9.37 -23.78 10.85
N MET A 174 -8.08 -23.58 11.07
CA MET A 174 -7.13 -24.67 10.89
C MET A 174 -6.54 -24.94 12.26
N SER A 175 -7.33 -25.61 13.11
CA SER A 175 -6.75 -26.43 14.16
C SER A 175 -5.89 -27.48 13.47
N SER A 176 -4.60 -27.43 13.77
CA SER A 176 -3.68 -28.55 13.59
C SER A 176 -4.31 -29.79 14.21
N GLU A 177 -4.68 -30.79 13.40
CA GLU A 177 -4.57 -32.21 13.73
C GLU A 177 -4.92 -33.10 12.53
N ASN A 178 -3.93 -33.90 12.12
CA ASN A 178 -4.02 -35.21 11.48
C ASN A 178 -5.16 -35.48 10.48
N SER A 179 -4.85 -35.37 9.18
CA SER A 179 -5.18 -36.47 8.27
C SER A 179 -4.26 -36.49 7.05
N SER A 180 -3.53 -37.59 6.93
CA SER A 180 -2.86 -38.01 5.71
C SER A 180 -3.90 -38.34 4.65
N LYS A 181 -4.13 -37.41 3.71
CA LYS A 181 -4.65 -37.65 2.37
C LYS A 181 -4.32 -36.45 1.48
N THR A 182 -3.83 -36.75 0.29
CA THR A 182 -3.51 -35.86 -0.83
C THR A 182 -4.68 -34.95 -1.23
N ASN A 183 -4.90 -33.86 -0.51
CA ASN A 183 -5.75 -32.77 -0.97
C ASN A 183 -4.88 -31.51 -1.00
N SER A 184 -4.55 -31.06 -2.21
CA SER A 184 -4.09 -29.69 -2.43
C SER A 184 -5.01 -28.73 -1.69
N PRO A 185 -4.48 -27.67 -1.05
CA PRO A 185 -5.32 -26.67 -0.41
C PRO A 185 -6.36 -26.17 -1.42
N ALA A 186 -7.62 -26.05 -1.00
CA ALA A 186 -8.68 -25.58 -1.88
C ALA A 186 -8.26 -24.24 -2.48
N GLU A 187 -8.15 -24.18 -3.81
CA GLU A 187 -7.74 -22.97 -4.51
C GLU A 187 -8.75 -21.85 -4.26
N HIS A 188 -8.24 -20.63 -4.07
CA HIS A 188 -9.09 -19.48 -3.82
C HIS A 188 -10.01 -19.24 -5.03
N PRO A 189 -11.32 -18.98 -4.83
CA PRO A 189 -12.29 -19.00 -5.93
C PRO A 189 -12.03 -17.91 -7.00
N MET A 190 -11.33 -16.82 -6.65
CA MET A 190 -10.92 -15.78 -7.61
C MET A 190 -9.79 -16.19 -8.57
N VAL A 191 -9.07 -17.29 -8.33
CA VAL A 191 -7.84 -17.65 -9.08
C VAL A 191 -8.13 -17.86 -10.58
N SER A 192 -9.17 -18.62 -10.90
CA SER A 192 -9.57 -18.90 -12.30
C SER A 192 -9.94 -17.63 -13.07
N HIS A 193 -10.36 -16.57 -12.36
CA HIS A 193 -10.79 -15.32 -12.95
C HIS A 193 -9.65 -14.35 -13.27
N LEU A 194 -8.46 -14.52 -12.66
CA LEU A 194 -7.32 -13.60 -12.85
C LEU A 194 -6.84 -13.55 -14.30
N SER A 195 -6.86 -14.69 -14.99
CA SER A 195 -6.33 -14.87 -16.35
C SER A 195 -6.98 -13.94 -17.38
N TRP A 196 -8.29 -13.71 -17.28
CA TRP A 196 -9.03 -12.81 -18.17
C TRP A 196 -9.25 -11.42 -17.57
N MET A 197 -9.21 -11.29 -16.24
CA MET A 197 -9.46 -10.03 -15.54
C MET A 197 -8.26 -9.07 -15.64
N LEU A 198 -7.04 -9.59 -15.44
CA LEU A 198 -5.84 -8.77 -15.33
C LEU A 198 -5.37 -8.15 -16.66
N PRO A 199 -5.36 -8.85 -17.83
CA PRO A 199 -4.75 -8.28 -19.03
C PRO A 199 -5.35 -6.93 -19.49
N PRO A 200 -6.68 -6.74 -19.57
CA PRO A 200 -7.23 -5.43 -19.95
C PRO A 200 -7.02 -4.38 -18.84
N LEU A 201 -6.99 -4.78 -17.56
CA LEU A 201 -6.70 -3.89 -16.45
C LEU A 201 -5.26 -3.34 -16.53
N LEU A 202 -4.30 -4.21 -16.83
CA LEU A 202 -2.89 -3.84 -16.99
C LEU A 202 -2.70 -2.87 -18.17
N LYS A 203 -3.39 -3.09 -19.30
CA LYS A 203 -3.41 -2.14 -20.42
C LYS A 203 -3.99 -0.78 -20.01
N LEU A 204 -5.08 -0.78 -19.25
CA LEU A 204 -5.72 0.45 -18.78
C LEU A 204 -4.81 1.23 -17.81
N LEU A 205 -4.15 0.55 -16.87
CA LEU A 205 -3.18 1.18 -15.96
C LEU A 205 -2.01 1.79 -16.75
N ARG A 206 -1.47 1.05 -17.72
CA ARG A 206 -0.39 1.53 -18.60
C ARG A 206 -0.81 2.78 -19.37
N ALA A 207 -2.01 2.79 -19.95
CA ALA A 207 -2.55 3.95 -20.66
C ALA A 207 -2.70 5.17 -19.73
N ILE A 208 -3.18 4.97 -18.49
CA ILE A 208 -3.28 6.03 -17.48
C ILE A 208 -1.90 6.56 -17.09
N HIS A 209 -0.91 5.68 -16.88
CA HIS A 209 0.45 6.11 -16.52
C HIS A 209 1.10 6.93 -17.63
N ALA A 210 0.89 6.55 -18.89
CA ALA A 210 1.43 7.26 -20.05
C ALA A 210 0.94 8.71 -20.16
N LEU A 211 -0.20 9.06 -19.56
CA LEU A 211 -0.72 10.44 -19.56
C LEU A 211 0.25 11.44 -18.97
N TRP A 212 1.08 11.05 -18.01
CA TRP A 212 2.06 11.93 -17.35
C TRP A 212 3.37 12.10 -18.14
N SER A 213 3.55 11.37 -19.25
CA SER A 213 4.71 11.58 -20.13
C SER A 213 4.68 12.99 -20.72
N PRO A 214 5.78 13.75 -20.72
CA PRO A 214 5.80 15.14 -21.24
C PRO A 214 5.29 15.26 -22.68
N SER A 215 5.65 14.29 -23.53
CA SER A 215 5.20 14.23 -24.93
C SER A 215 3.69 14.04 -25.06
N VAL A 216 3.09 13.25 -24.17
CA VAL A 216 1.65 12.99 -24.13
C VAL A 216 0.94 14.19 -23.53
N THR A 217 1.35 14.65 -22.34
CA THR A 217 0.74 15.77 -21.62
C THR A 217 0.60 17.00 -22.51
N GLN A 218 1.60 17.32 -23.35
CA GLN A 218 1.55 18.48 -24.24
C GLN A 218 0.50 18.36 -25.36
N ALA A 219 0.17 17.13 -25.78
CA ALA A 219 -0.80 16.85 -26.83
C ALA A 219 -2.25 16.71 -26.31
N LEU A 220 -2.45 16.64 -24.99
CA LEU A 220 -3.76 16.42 -24.39
C LEU A 220 -4.64 17.69 -24.43
N PRO A 221 -5.98 17.53 -24.59
CA PRO A 221 -6.93 18.63 -24.45
C PRO A 221 -6.84 19.33 -23.09
N GLY A 222 -7.28 20.58 -23.02
CA GLY A 222 -7.26 21.39 -21.80
C GLY A 222 -7.97 20.72 -20.61
N GLU A 223 -9.15 20.14 -20.84
CA GLU A 223 -9.94 19.42 -19.84
C GLU A 223 -9.18 18.22 -19.24
N MET A 224 -8.55 17.39 -20.07
CA MET A 224 -7.77 16.24 -19.60
C MET A 224 -6.56 16.68 -18.79
N ARG A 225 -5.83 17.71 -19.26
CA ARG A 225 -4.69 18.27 -18.51
C ARG A 225 -5.13 18.83 -17.17
N ALA A 226 -6.25 19.54 -17.12
CA ALA A 226 -6.80 20.07 -15.88
C ALA A 226 -7.18 18.93 -14.92
N ALA A 227 -7.81 17.87 -15.42
CA ALA A 227 -8.19 16.67 -14.66
C ALA A 227 -7.00 15.90 -14.07
N MET A 228 -5.80 16.00 -14.65
CA MET A 228 -4.59 15.38 -14.12
C MET A 228 -4.06 16.05 -12.84
N LEU A 229 -4.33 17.35 -12.65
CA LEU A 229 -3.84 18.13 -11.50
C LEU A 229 -4.42 17.65 -10.15
N MET A 230 -4.06 18.31 -9.06
CA MET A 230 -4.75 18.13 -7.78
C MET A 230 -6.01 18.99 -7.69
N SER A 231 -7.11 18.44 -7.18
CA SER A 231 -8.33 19.20 -6.90
C SER A 231 -8.17 20.11 -5.68
N ASP A 232 -9.00 21.15 -5.59
CA ASP A 232 -8.93 22.06 -4.44
C ASP A 232 -9.28 21.37 -3.11
N VAL A 233 -10.08 20.30 -3.15
CA VAL A 233 -10.35 19.45 -1.98
C VAL A 233 -9.08 18.71 -1.52
N GLU A 234 -8.28 18.18 -2.46
CA GLU A 234 -6.99 17.56 -2.14
C GLU A 234 -6.02 18.60 -1.56
N LYS A 235 -5.94 19.80 -2.16
CA LYS A 235 -5.08 20.88 -1.67
C LYS A 235 -5.48 21.33 -0.26
N ALA A 236 -6.77 21.51 0.00
CA ALA A 236 -7.29 21.87 1.33
C ALA A 236 -7.01 20.76 2.36
N SER A 237 -7.09 19.48 1.96
CA SER A 237 -6.73 18.33 2.80
C SER A 237 -5.24 18.30 3.13
N LEU A 238 -4.38 18.68 2.19
CA LEU A 238 -2.94 18.82 2.43
C LEU A 238 -2.66 19.92 3.46
N LEU A 239 -3.33 21.07 3.35
CA LEU A 239 -3.17 22.20 4.28
C LEU A 239 -3.82 22.00 5.66
N GLY A 240 -4.60 20.92 5.85
CA GLY A 240 -5.35 20.70 7.10
C GLY A 240 -6.52 21.68 7.28
N GLU A 241 -6.93 22.37 6.21
CA GLU A 241 -8.05 23.33 6.19
C GLU A 241 -9.42 22.63 6.13
N GLY A 242 -9.44 21.30 6.04
CA GLY A 242 -10.63 20.47 6.04
C GLY A 242 -11.40 20.45 7.37
N LYS A 243 -12.05 21.56 7.71
CA LYS A 243 -13.15 21.63 8.70
C LYS A 243 -14.48 21.83 8.00
N THR A 244 -14.92 20.84 7.25
CA THR A 244 -16.34 20.59 6.98
C THR A 244 -16.58 19.10 7.16
N LYS A 245 -17.63 18.75 7.91
CA LYS A 245 -17.97 17.38 8.30
C LYS A 245 -18.04 16.49 7.05
N LEU A 246 -17.08 15.59 6.86
CA LEU A 246 -17.34 14.40 6.04
C LEU A 246 -18.49 13.63 6.69
N PRO A 247 -19.57 13.29 5.96
CA PRO A 247 -20.47 12.26 6.44
C PRO A 247 -19.68 10.96 6.51
N LYS A 248 -19.58 10.37 7.71
CA LYS A 248 -19.09 9.01 7.88
C LYS A 248 -19.98 8.07 7.06
N GLY A 249 -19.43 7.50 5.98
CA GLY A 249 -20.03 6.35 5.31
C GLY A 249 -19.98 6.43 3.79
N ALA A 250 -18.97 5.76 3.22
CA ALA A 250 -18.83 5.36 1.82
C ALA A 250 -18.69 6.49 0.80
N LEU A 251 -17.66 6.34 -0.06
CA LEU A 251 -17.55 6.99 -1.36
C LEU A 251 -18.78 6.58 -2.21
N THR A 252 -19.91 7.28 -2.04
CA THR A 252 -21.04 7.17 -2.95
C THR A 252 -20.76 8.07 -4.13
N PHE A 253 -20.14 7.50 -5.16
CA PHE A 253 -20.10 8.08 -6.50
C PHE A 253 -21.55 8.10 -7.02
N HIS A 254 -22.16 9.28 -7.02
CA HIS A 254 -23.48 9.49 -7.61
C HIS A 254 -23.29 9.84 -9.08
N ASP A 255 -23.73 8.95 -9.95
CA ASP A 255 -24.02 9.23 -11.36
C ASP A 255 -25.15 10.26 -11.41
N GLY A 256 -24.91 11.42 -12.04
CA GLY A 256 -25.93 12.40 -12.42
C GLY A 256 -26.66 13.15 -11.28
N SER A 257 -26.24 14.40 -11.06
CA SER A 257 -27.03 15.55 -10.57
C SER A 257 -27.96 15.38 -9.35
N GLN A 258 -27.52 15.92 -8.21
CA GLN A 258 -28.26 16.89 -7.38
C GLN A 258 -27.40 17.21 -6.15
N PHE A 259 -26.78 18.39 -6.09
CA PHE A 259 -26.68 19.17 -4.84
C PHE A 259 -26.24 20.62 -5.09
N ASP A 260 -27.04 21.51 -4.51
CA ASP A 260 -26.85 22.90 -4.09
C ASP A 260 -26.22 23.95 -5.02
N ILE A 261 -27.13 24.77 -5.54
CA ILE A 261 -26.93 26.19 -5.86
C ILE A 261 -26.52 26.91 -4.57
N SER A 262 -25.24 26.92 -4.23
CA SER A 262 -24.63 28.03 -3.48
C SER A 262 -23.10 27.94 -3.48
N ARG A 263 -22.53 28.72 -4.40
CA ARG A 263 -21.11 29.11 -4.52
C ARG A 263 -20.11 27.99 -4.79
N GLU A 264 -19.71 27.86 -6.06
CA GLU A 264 -18.30 27.79 -6.46
C GLU A 264 -18.20 28.01 -7.97
N ALA A 265 -17.30 28.90 -8.36
CA ALA A 265 -17.15 29.38 -9.73
C ALA A 265 -16.05 28.58 -10.44
N TYR A 266 -16.30 28.22 -11.71
CA TYR A 266 -15.32 27.78 -12.74
C TYR A 266 -14.71 26.38 -12.65
N SER A 267 -15.50 25.31 -12.44
CA SER A 267 -15.10 23.98 -12.93
C SER A 267 -16.25 23.36 -13.73
N GLU A 268 -15.98 22.99 -14.98
CA GLU A 268 -16.95 22.26 -15.81
C GLU A 268 -17.08 20.82 -15.27
N PRO A 269 -18.30 20.27 -15.17
CA PRO A 269 -18.57 18.97 -14.54
C PRO A 269 -17.74 17.80 -15.11
N ASN A 270 -17.30 17.88 -16.37
CA ASN A 270 -16.51 16.85 -17.03
C ASN A 270 -15.09 16.68 -16.44
N GLU A 271 -14.44 17.77 -16.00
CA GLU A 271 -13.06 17.72 -15.49
C GLU A 271 -12.96 16.97 -14.16
N ALA A 272 -13.88 17.27 -13.23
CA ALA A 272 -13.92 16.64 -11.92
C ALA A 272 -14.23 15.14 -12.02
N ASP A 273 -15.13 14.77 -12.94
CA ASP A 273 -15.48 13.37 -13.19
C ASP A 273 -14.29 12.59 -13.76
N ILE A 274 -13.59 13.14 -14.76
CA ILE A 274 -12.39 12.51 -15.32
C ILE A 274 -11.30 12.37 -14.25
N ARG A 275 -11.08 13.40 -13.43
CA ARG A 275 -10.09 13.37 -12.34
C ARG A 275 -10.39 12.25 -11.34
N ASN A 276 -11.65 12.16 -10.92
CA ASN A 276 -12.11 11.14 -9.98
C ASN A 276 -12.02 9.74 -10.59
N TRP A 277 -12.36 9.61 -11.88
CA TRP A 277 -12.24 8.36 -12.62
C TRP A 277 -10.79 7.90 -12.74
N LEU A 278 -9.86 8.76 -13.16
CA LEU A 278 -8.43 8.45 -13.27
C LEU A 278 -7.85 7.97 -11.93
N ARG A 279 -8.18 8.69 -10.84
CA ARG A 279 -7.77 8.30 -9.48
C ARG A 279 -8.38 6.96 -9.10
N GLY A 280 -9.67 6.81 -9.29
CA GLY A 280 -10.42 5.62 -8.90
C GLY A 280 -9.96 4.36 -9.63
N ILE A 281 -9.76 4.41 -10.95
CA ILE A 281 -9.20 3.29 -11.71
C ILE A 281 -7.79 2.95 -11.24
N ARG A 282 -6.94 3.95 -10.99
CA ARG A 282 -5.57 3.73 -10.52
C ARG A 282 -5.56 3.03 -9.15
N ASP A 283 -6.27 3.59 -8.18
CA ASP A 283 -6.30 3.07 -6.81
C ASP A 283 -6.91 1.67 -6.76
N SER A 284 -8.05 1.45 -7.42
CA SER A 284 -8.68 0.14 -7.52
C SER A 284 -7.81 -0.85 -8.30
N GLY A 285 -7.16 -0.44 -9.38
CA GLY A 285 -6.27 -1.29 -10.16
C GLY A 285 -5.05 -1.75 -9.36
N TYR A 286 -4.42 -0.85 -8.61
CA TYR A 286 -3.33 -1.22 -7.69
C TYR A 286 -3.84 -2.13 -6.57
N SER A 287 -5.01 -1.85 -5.99
CA SER A 287 -5.61 -2.71 -4.98
C SER A 287 -5.91 -4.12 -5.52
N ILE A 288 -6.40 -4.25 -6.76
CA ILE A 288 -6.65 -5.54 -7.40
C ILE A 288 -5.35 -6.35 -7.50
N LEU A 289 -4.26 -5.72 -7.95
CA LEU A 289 -2.96 -6.39 -8.04
C LEU A 289 -2.42 -6.78 -6.66
N GLY A 290 -2.50 -5.88 -5.68
CA GLY A 290 -2.06 -6.18 -4.32
C GLY A 290 -2.87 -7.29 -3.64
N LEU A 291 -4.20 -7.30 -3.83
CA LEU A 291 -5.07 -8.37 -3.34
C LEU A 291 -4.80 -9.70 -4.06
N SER A 292 -4.57 -9.65 -5.37
CA SER A 292 -4.20 -10.84 -6.16
C SER A 292 -2.89 -11.44 -5.67
N ALA A 293 -1.90 -10.61 -5.30
CA ALA A 293 -0.65 -11.08 -4.72
C ALA A 293 -0.85 -11.88 -3.41
N THR A 294 -1.89 -11.59 -2.63
CA THR A 294 -2.19 -12.33 -1.38
C THR A 294 -2.62 -13.79 -1.64
N LEU A 295 -2.92 -14.14 -2.89
CA LEU A 295 -3.25 -15.50 -3.31
C LEU A 295 -2.00 -16.41 -3.45
N GLY A 296 -0.80 -15.85 -3.26
CA GLY A 296 0.47 -16.60 -3.23
C GLY A 296 0.79 -17.28 -4.57
N ASP A 297 1.25 -18.53 -4.53
CA ASP A 297 1.67 -19.30 -5.71
C ASP A 297 0.64 -19.26 -6.86
N SER A 298 -0.65 -19.28 -6.53
CA SER A 298 -1.75 -19.26 -7.52
C SER A 298 -1.74 -18.00 -8.38
N PHE A 299 -1.24 -16.87 -7.86
CA PHE A 299 -1.06 -15.64 -8.61
C PHE A 299 0.31 -15.62 -9.30
N PHE A 300 1.39 -15.82 -8.53
CA PHE A 300 2.76 -15.62 -9.03
C PHE A 300 3.19 -16.63 -10.11
N ARG A 301 2.58 -17.83 -10.15
CA ARG A 301 2.87 -18.86 -11.16
C ARG A 301 1.94 -18.83 -12.37
N CYS A 302 0.76 -18.23 -12.24
CA CYS A 302 -0.27 -18.22 -13.30
C CYS A 302 -0.34 -16.91 -14.08
N VAL A 303 0.19 -15.82 -13.52
CA VAL A 303 0.21 -14.50 -14.16
C VAL A 303 1.59 -14.25 -14.77
N ASP A 304 1.61 -13.71 -15.99
CA ASP A 304 2.85 -13.29 -16.63
C ASP A 304 3.48 -12.10 -15.88
N PRO A 305 4.68 -12.26 -15.27
CA PRO A 305 5.36 -11.17 -14.57
C PRO A 305 5.64 -9.99 -15.50
N HIS A 306 5.96 -10.24 -16.78
CA HIS A 306 6.38 -9.19 -17.71
C HIS A 306 5.27 -8.16 -17.93
N SER A 307 4.03 -8.63 -18.16
CA SER A 307 2.86 -7.77 -18.31
C SER A 307 2.60 -6.89 -17.09
N VAL A 308 2.78 -7.42 -15.87
CA VAL A 308 2.59 -6.65 -14.63
C VAL A 308 3.71 -5.62 -14.44
N ILE A 309 4.96 -6.04 -14.66
CA ILE A 309 6.14 -5.15 -14.54
C ILE A 309 6.01 -3.98 -15.51
N LEU A 310 5.70 -4.25 -16.78
CA LEU A 310 5.52 -3.20 -17.79
C LEU A 310 4.42 -2.22 -17.38
N ALA A 311 3.25 -2.72 -16.98
CA ALA A 311 2.13 -1.86 -16.62
C ALA A 311 2.38 -0.98 -15.40
N LEU A 312 3.21 -1.42 -14.45
CA LEU A 312 3.48 -0.67 -13.22
C LEU A 312 4.72 0.23 -13.30
N MET A 313 5.71 -0.09 -14.16
CA MET A 313 7.03 0.55 -14.12
C MET A 313 7.38 1.40 -15.36
N GLU A 314 6.70 1.24 -16.50
CA GLU A 314 7.11 1.85 -17.78
C GLU A 314 7.26 3.39 -17.72
N ASN A 315 6.40 4.08 -16.96
CA ASN A 315 6.43 5.55 -16.84
C ASN A 315 6.66 6.03 -15.39
N VAL A 316 7.26 5.18 -14.54
CA VAL A 316 7.41 5.47 -13.10
C VAL A 316 8.13 6.80 -12.82
N GLN A 317 9.08 7.19 -13.68
CA GLN A 317 9.86 8.42 -13.49
C GLN A 317 9.06 9.71 -13.76
N GLN A 318 7.92 9.60 -14.45
CA GLN A 318 7.06 10.72 -14.79
C GLN A 318 5.87 10.86 -13.82
N MET A 319 5.71 9.90 -12.90
CA MET A 319 4.60 9.90 -11.96
C MET A 319 4.78 10.94 -10.85
N GLU A 320 3.66 11.47 -10.38
CA GLU A 320 3.61 12.34 -9.20
C GLU A 320 3.85 11.56 -7.91
N PHE A 321 4.34 12.24 -6.86
CA PHE A 321 4.67 11.60 -5.58
C PHE A 321 3.44 10.94 -4.96
N ARG A 322 2.27 11.57 -5.05
CA ARG A 322 1.01 10.97 -4.56
C ARG A 322 0.64 9.67 -5.29
N HIS A 323 1.00 9.51 -6.57
CA HIS A 323 0.71 8.29 -7.33
C HIS A 323 1.69 7.18 -7.00
N ILE A 324 2.98 7.50 -6.87
CA ILE A 324 4.03 6.54 -6.46
C ILE A 324 3.72 6.02 -5.05
N LYS A 325 3.32 6.90 -4.13
CA LYS A 325 2.86 6.51 -2.79
C LYS A 325 1.76 5.45 -2.85
N GLN A 326 0.70 5.67 -3.63
CA GLN A 326 -0.39 4.70 -3.75
C GLN A 326 0.04 3.39 -4.43
N LEU A 327 0.88 3.47 -5.46
CA LEU A 327 1.45 2.30 -6.13
C LEU A 327 2.22 1.41 -5.15
N VAL A 328 3.11 2.02 -4.37
CA VAL A 328 3.91 1.32 -3.36
C VAL A 328 3.00 0.69 -2.31
N HIS A 329 2.08 1.48 -1.75
CA HIS A 329 1.21 1.06 -0.67
C HIS A 329 0.27 -0.09 -1.06
N LEU A 330 -0.43 0.05 -2.19
CA LEU A 330 -1.52 -0.83 -2.57
C LEU A 330 -1.06 -2.04 -3.38
N ALA A 331 -0.01 -1.92 -4.19
CA ALA A 331 0.46 -3.02 -5.05
C ALA A 331 1.81 -3.59 -4.62
N LEU A 332 2.84 -2.76 -4.47
CA LEU A 332 4.21 -3.28 -4.28
C LEU A 332 4.44 -3.88 -2.89
N VAL A 333 3.89 -3.29 -1.83
CA VAL A 333 4.01 -3.85 -0.47
C VAL A 333 3.40 -5.26 -0.40
N PRO A 334 2.16 -5.52 -0.88
CA PRO A 334 1.65 -6.89 -0.96
C PRO A 334 2.49 -7.80 -1.86
N LEU A 335 2.93 -7.33 -3.04
CA LEU A 335 3.76 -8.13 -3.94
C LEU A 335 5.05 -8.61 -3.24
N VAL A 336 5.74 -7.72 -2.53
CA VAL A 336 6.94 -8.07 -1.75
C VAL A 336 6.63 -9.05 -0.62
N LYS A 337 5.50 -8.87 0.09
CA LYS A 337 5.14 -9.71 1.25
C LYS A 337 4.80 -11.15 0.87
N PHE A 338 4.21 -11.36 -0.30
CA PHE A 338 3.61 -12.65 -0.66
C PHE A 338 4.34 -13.37 -1.81
N CYS A 339 5.35 -12.75 -2.44
CA CYS A 339 6.11 -13.37 -3.52
C CYS A 339 6.96 -14.55 -3.01
N PRO A 340 6.79 -15.76 -3.58
CA PRO A 340 7.64 -16.93 -3.30
C PRO A 340 9.11 -16.65 -3.62
N SER A 341 10.03 -17.22 -2.82
CA SER A 341 11.46 -16.90 -2.93
C SER A 341 12.11 -17.39 -4.23
N ASP A 342 11.58 -18.44 -4.86
CA ASP A 342 12.01 -18.91 -6.16
C ASP A 342 11.63 -17.97 -7.32
N LEU A 343 10.77 -16.99 -7.07
CA LEU A 343 10.26 -16.04 -8.06
C LEU A 343 10.71 -14.60 -7.83
N TRP A 344 11.56 -14.34 -6.83
CA TRP A 344 12.05 -13.00 -6.51
C TRP A 344 12.80 -12.33 -7.68
N ASP A 345 13.67 -13.06 -8.37
CA ASP A 345 14.37 -12.53 -9.56
C ASP A 345 13.41 -12.15 -10.69
N ALA A 346 12.42 -13.02 -10.97
CA ALA A 346 11.48 -12.82 -12.06
C ALA A 346 10.53 -11.64 -11.81
N TRP A 347 10.13 -11.43 -10.55
CA TRP A 347 9.15 -10.43 -10.15
C TRP A 347 9.79 -9.21 -9.48
N LEU A 348 10.41 -9.42 -8.32
CA LEU A 348 10.77 -8.33 -7.42
C LEU A 348 11.96 -7.54 -7.90
N GLU A 349 12.98 -8.15 -8.50
CA GLU A 349 14.13 -7.41 -9.04
C GLU A 349 13.68 -6.34 -10.05
N LYS A 350 12.82 -6.75 -11.00
CA LYS A 350 12.35 -5.88 -12.09
C LYS A 350 11.29 -4.87 -11.65
N LEU A 351 10.60 -5.10 -10.54
CA LEU A 351 9.68 -4.13 -9.94
C LEU A 351 10.43 -3.12 -9.06
N LEU A 352 11.36 -3.59 -8.23
CA LEU A 352 12.01 -2.77 -7.20
C LEU A 352 13.14 -1.91 -7.77
N HIS A 353 13.88 -2.37 -8.78
CA HIS A 353 14.99 -1.60 -9.35
C HIS A 353 14.56 -0.24 -9.94
N PRO A 354 13.64 -0.18 -10.93
CA PRO A 354 13.24 1.10 -11.51
C PRO A 354 12.59 2.03 -10.46
N LEU A 355 11.85 1.46 -9.50
CA LEU A 355 11.29 2.20 -8.38
C LEU A 355 12.41 2.84 -7.55
N PHE A 356 13.29 2.03 -6.94
CA PHE A 356 14.29 2.52 -5.99
C PHE A 356 15.27 3.49 -6.64
N LEU A 357 15.67 3.24 -7.89
CA LEU A 357 16.51 4.17 -8.63
C LEU A 357 15.85 5.55 -8.76
N HIS A 358 14.57 5.58 -9.16
CA HIS A 358 13.83 6.82 -9.31
C HIS A 358 13.57 7.52 -7.98
N VAL A 359 13.03 6.81 -6.98
CA VAL A 359 12.66 7.44 -5.70
C VAL A 359 13.86 7.90 -4.92
N TRP A 360 15.01 7.21 -5.01
CA TRP A 360 16.26 7.71 -4.46
C TRP A 360 16.57 9.09 -5.05
N GLN A 361 16.73 9.20 -6.37
CA GLN A 361 17.07 10.45 -7.04
C GLN A 361 16.07 11.59 -6.75
N ALA A 362 14.77 11.28 -6.80
CA ALA A 362 13.71 12.25 -6.58
C ALA A 362 13.70 12.75 -5.13
N LEU A 363 13.77 11.85 -4.14
CA LEU A 363 13.79 12.22 -2.73
C LEU A 363 15.06 12.99 -2.38
N THR A 364 16.24 12.55 -2.83
CA THR A 364 17.51 13.27 -2.60
C THR A 364 17.42 14.71 -3.10
N SER A 365 16.94 14.89 -4.34
CA SER A 365 16.82 16.19 -4.98
C SER A 365 15.83 17.09 -4.22
N SER A 366 14.64 16.58 -3.91
CA SER A 366 13.59 17.35 -3.24
C SER A 366 13.96 17.69 -1.79
N TRP A 367 14.56 16.77 -1.03
CA TRP A 367 15.07 17.06 0.31
C TRP A 367 16.22 18.07 0.28
N SER A 368 17.15 17.94 -0.67
CA SER A 368 18.25 18.91 -0.81
C SER A 368 17.73 20.31 -1.15
N SER A 369 16.70 20.39 -2.01
CA SER A 369 16.03 21.65 -2.33
C SER A 369 15.31 22.23 -1.11
N LEU A 370 14.56 21.41 -0.37
CA LEU A 370 13.85 21.85 0.85
C LEU A 370 14.82 22.39 1.90
N LEU A 371 15.91 21.68 2.16
CA LEU A 371 16.88 22.04 3.20
C LEU A 371 17.72 23.27 2.84
N ARG A 372 17.98 23.52 1.54
CA ARG A 372 18.79 24.67 1.09
C ARG A 372 17.96 25.91 0.75
N GLU A 373 16.80 25.71 0.13
CA GLU A 373 16.02 26.76 -0.52
C GLU A 373 14.64 26.95 0.11
N GLY A 374 14.23 26.07 1.04
CA GLY A 374 12.90 26.12 1.67
C GLY A 374 11.76 25.58 0.80
N LYS A 375 12.05 25.09 -0.41
CA LYS A 375 11.06 24.54 -1.36
C LYS A 375 11.44 23.13 -1.78
N ALA A 376 10.50 22.18 -1.76
CA ALA A 376 10.77 20.79 -2.12
C ALA A 376 10.66 20.52 -3.63
N LYS A 377 10.00 21.41 -4.41
CA LYS A 377 9.87 21.33 -5.87
C LYS A 377 9.35 19.96 -6.35
N VAL A 378 8.29 19.48 -5.72
CA VAL A 378 7.71 18.17 -6.04
C VAL A 378 6.96 18.20 -7.39
N PRO A 379 6.88 17.07 -8.13
CA PRO A 379 6.24 17.03 -9.45
C PRO A 379 4.75 17.41 -9.43
N ASP A 380 4.04 17.07 -8.35
CA ASP A 380 2.58 17.22 -8.17
C ASP A 380 2.08 18.67 -8.28
N LEU A 381 2.97 19.65 -8.09
CA LEU A 381 2.64 21.09 -8.05
C LEU A 381 3.33 21.88 -9.16
N HIS A 382 3.92 21.21 -10.15
CA HIS A 382 4.57 21.86 -11.28
C HIS A 382 3.57 22.70 -12.08
N GLY A 383 3.79 24.02 -12.16
CA GLY A 383 2.94 24.94 -12.92
C GLY A 383 1.76 25.57 -12.16
N VAL A 384 1.63 25.36 -10.84
CA VAL A 384 0.69 26.14 -10.02
C VAL A 384 1.19 27.59 -9.96
N LEU A 385 0.47 28.51 -10.62
CA LEU A 385 0.73 29.94 -10.55
C LEU A 385 0.77 30.38 -9.09
N ALA A 386 1.81 31.14 -8.74
CA ALA A 386 2.12 31.65 -7.41
C ALA A 386 0.88 32.24 -6.69
N GLY A 387 0.13 31.39 -5.98
CA GLY A 387 -0.62 31.78 -4.80
C GLY A 387 0.35 32.14 -3.68
N SER A 388 -0.13 32.42 -2.46
CA SER A 388 0.77 32.71 -1.33
C SER A 388 1.84 31.61 -1.21
N ASP A 389 3.09 31.94 -1.53
CA ASP A 389 4.23 30.99 -1.66
C ASP A 389 4.25 29.95 -0.53
N LEU A 390 3.90 30.38 0.69
CA LEU A 390 3.84 29.55 1.88
C LEU A 390 2.88 28.36 1.80
N LYS A 391 1.69 28.51 1.20
CA LYS A 391 0.73 27.38 1.09
C LYS A 391 1.25 26.30 0.15
N VAL A 392 1.88 26.71 -0.95
CA VAL A 392 2.49 25.80 -1.92
C VAL A 392 3.65 25.07 -1.23
N GLU A 393 4.53 25.80 -0.54
CA GLU A 393 5.66 25.23 0.23
C GLU A 393 5.21 24.15 1.23
N VAL A 394 4.18 24.43 2.03
CA VAL A 394 3.63 23.46 3.00
C VAL A 394 3.09 22.22 2.30
N MET A 395 2.42 22.38 1.16
CA MET A 395 1.92 21.25 0.39
C MET A 395 3.04 20.43 -0.25
N GLU A 396 4.07 21.07 -0.81
CA GLU A 396 5.25 20.38 -1.36
C GLU A 396 5.96 19.59 -0.27
N GLU A 397 6.18 20.18 0.90
CA GLU A 397 6.81 19.51 2.04
C GLU A 397 5.97 18.30 2.50
N LYS A 398 4.64 18.45 2.59
CA LYS A 398 3.75 17.35 2.99
C LYS A 398 3.82 16.18 2.00
N LEU A 399 3.79 16.47 0.70
CA LEU A 399 3.90 15.44 -0.34
C LEU A 399 5.27 14.73 -0.32
N LEU A 400 6.35 15.49 -0.13
CA LEU A 400 7.70 14.94 0.04
C LEU A 400 7.76 13.99 1.24
N ARG A 401 7.27 14.41 2.40
CA ARG A 401 7.25 13.59 3.62
C ARG A 401 6.39 12.34 3.46
N ASP A 402 5.22 12.48 2.83
CA ASP A 402 4.31 11.38 2.56
C ASP A 402 4.96 10.28 1.71
N LEU A 403 5.64 10.64 0.61
CA LEU A 403 6.36 9.67 -0.21
C LEU A 403 7.55 9.09 0.56
N THR A 404 8.33 9.93 1.24
CA THR A 404 9.49 9.50 2.05
C THR A 404 9.09 8.43 3.06
N ARG A 405 7.99 8.65 3.80
CA ARG A 405 7.47 7.71 4.80
C ARG A 405 6.98 6.40 4.19
N GLU A 406 6.41 6.44 2.99
CA GLU A 406 5.94 5.23 2.30
C GLU A 406 7.11 4.40 1.77
N ILE A 407 8.15 5.03 1.20
CA ILE A 407 9.37 4.32 0.77
C ILE A 407 10.10 3.72 1.97
N CYS A 408 10.25 4.46 3.08
CA CYS A 408 10.83 3.89 4.28
C CYS A 408 9.96 2.77 4.88
N SER A 409 8.63 2.84 4.74
CA SER A 409 7.70 1.75 5.11
C SER A 409 7.97 0.49 4.26
N LEU A 410 8.18 0.65 2.96
CA LEU A 410 8.59 -0.45 2.08
C LEU A 410 9.94 -1.05 2.55
N CYS A 411 10.91 -0.22 2.92
CA CYS A 411 12.17 -0.68 3.53
C CYS A 411 11.93 -1.51 4.80
N SER A 412 11.01 -1.09 5.69
CA SER A 412 10.64 -1.88 6.87
C SER A 412 9.96 -3.20 6.51
N VAL A 413 9.15 -3.22 5.45
CA VAL A 413 8.53 -4.46 4.95
C VAL A 413 9.58 -5.42 4.44
N LEU A 414 10.56 -4.95 3.65
CA LEU A 414 11.70 -5.77 3.22
C LEU A 414 12.47 -6.32 4.43
N ALA A 415 12.56 -5.56 5.51
CA ALA A 415 13.21 -5.94 6.76
C ALA A 415 12.34 -6.76 7.72
N ALA A 416 11.11 -7.13 7.34
CA ALA A 416 10.22 -7.86 8.22
C ALA A 416 10.83 -9.23 8.61
N PRO A 417 10.74 -9.65 9.89
CA PRO A 417 11.33 -10.92 10.33
C PRO A 417 10.84 -12.14 9.54
N GLY A 418 9.56 -12.14 9.13
CA GLY A 418 8.98 -13.23 8.34
C GLY A 418 9.61 -13.41 6.95
N LEU A 419 10.19 -12.36 6.37
CA LEU A 419 10.89 -12.41 5.08
C LEU A 419 12.40 -12.64 5.22
N ASN A 420 12.91 -12.71 6.45
CA ASN A 420 14.34 -12.77 6.75
C ASN A 420 14.68 -13.81 7.83
N ALA A 421 13.86 -14.85 7.97
CA ALA A 421 13.98 -15.83 9.06
C ALA A 421 15.32 -16.57 9.10
N ALA A 422 16.06 -16.62 7.98
CA ALA A 422 17.37 -17.26 7.91
C ALA A 422 18.55 -16.39 8.37
N VAL A 423 18.32 -15.09 8.59
CA VAL A 423 19.35 -14.18 9.13
C VAL A 423 19.52 -14.49 10.62
N PRO A 424 20.74 -14.81 11.10
CA PRO A 424 20.98 -15.16 12.49
C PRO A 424 20.66 -13.99 13.41
N SER A 425 20.27 -14.25 14.66
CA SER A 425 20.11 -13.17 15.65
C SER A 425 21.46 -12.51 15.95
N LEU A 426 21.44 -11.29 16.52
CA LEU A 426 22.67 -10.56 16.85
C LEU A 426 23.60 -11.35 17.80
N GLU A 427 23.04 -12.10 18.76
CA GLU A 427 23.79 -12.96 19.67
C GLU A 427 24.49 -14.11 18.92
N GLN A 428 23.78 -14.73 17.98
CA GLN A 428 24.33 -15.81 17.14
C GLN A 428 25.40 -15.28 16.18
N ALA A 429 25.15 -14.13 15.55
CA ALA A 429 26.10 -13.47 14.65
C ALA A 429 27.38 -13.05 15.38
N GLY A 430 27.25 -12.57 16.61
CA GLY A 430 28.39 -12.21 17.47
C GLY A 430 29.30 -13.40 17.81
N GLN A 431 28.73 -14.59 18.04
CA GLN A 431 29.52 -15.81 18.29
C GLN A 431 30.27 -16.25 17.03
N VAL A 432 29.65 -16.14 15.85
CA VAL A 432 30.28 -16.45 14.56
C VAL A 432 31.43 -15.48 14.27
N SER A 433 31.29 -14.19 14.58
CA SER A 433 32.35 -13.18 14.39
C SER A 433 33.60 -13.38 15.26
N GLN A 434 33.51 -14.22 16.31
CA GLN A 434 34.63 -14.57 17.19
C GLN A 434 35.25 -15.94 16.89
N MET A 435 34.64 -16.75 16.00
CA MET A 435 35.18 -18.02 15.50
C MET A 435 35.98 -17.81 14.21
N ASP A 436 36.92 -18.70 13.91
CA ASP A 436 37.81 -18.65 12.73
C ASP A 436 37.06 -18.29 11.42
N ASP A 437 37.70 -17.47 10.57
CA ASP A 437 37.20 -16.94 9.27
C ASP A 437 36.61 -18.01 8.34
N SER A 438 36.97 -19.28 8.51
CA SER A 438 36.48 -20.42 7.72
C SER A 438 34.98 -20.76 7.90
N SER A 439 34.30 -20.16 8.89
CA SER A 439 32.89 -20.44 9.22
C SER A 439 31.88 -19.39 8.70
N VAL A 440 32.37 -18.29 8.11
CA VAL A 440 31.54 -17.17 7.68
C VAL A 440 30.91 -17.48 6.31
N ARG A 441 29.59 -17.21 6.17
CA ARG A 441 28.84 -17.52 4.95
C ARG A 441 29.01 -16.42 3.89
N ASP A 442 28.99 -16.81 2.63
CA ASP A 442 28.87 -15.85 1.51
C ASP A 442 27.51 -15.15 1.56
N LEU A 443 27.45 -13.89 1.14
CA LEU A 443 26.20 -13.13 1.03
C LEU A 443 25.19 -13.82 0.10
N ALA A 444 25.69 -14.47 -0.96
CA ALA A 444 24.87 -15.25 -1.88
C ALA A 444 24.09 -16.38 -1.19
N ALA A 445 24.59 -16.90 -0.05
CA ALA A 445 23.90 -17.93 0.71
C ALA A 445 22.58 -17.45 1.36
N PHE A 446 22.39 -16.13 1.48
CA PHE A 446 21.17 -15.52 2.01
C PHE A 446 20.19 -15.09 0.92
N ALA A 447 20.58 -15.11 -0.35
CA ALA A 447 19.81 -14.54 -1.45
C ALA A 447 18.46 -15.24 -1.70
N SER A 448 18.29 -16.50 -1.30
CA SER A 448 17.04 -17.26 -1.46
C SER A 448 16.22 -17.41 -0.17
N THR A 449 16.77 -16.95 0.96
CA THR A 449 16.20 -17.19 2.30
C THR A 449 16.02 -15.90 3.12
N SER A 450 16.51 -14.78 2.61
CA SER A 450 16.38 -13.45 3.19
C SER A 450 16.09 -12.45 2.08
N MET A 451 15.00 -11.70 2.22
CA MET A 451 14.66 -10.61 1.30
C MET A 451 15.74 -9.53 1.28
N VAL A 452 16.31 -9.18 2.43
CA VAL A 452 17.43 -8.21 2.49
C VAL A 452 18.69 -8.83 1.86
N GLY A 453 18.97 -10.11 2.11
CA GLY A 453 20.06 -10.83 1.45
C GLY A 453 19.92 -10.83 -0.09
N PHE A 454 18.72 -11.08 -0.60
CA PHE A 454 18.38 -10.99 -2.02
C PHE A 454 18.66 -9.61 -2.59
N VAL A 455 18.11 -8.56 -1.95
CA VAL A 455 18.28 -7.17 -2.38
C VAL A 455 19.75 -6.76 -2.38
N LEU A 456 20.52 -7.12 -1.36
CA LEU A 456 21.94 -6.78 -1.27
C LEU A 456 22.82 -7.57 -2.24
N ASN A 457 22.42 -8.79 -2.61
CA ASN A 457 23.15 -9.60 -3.59
C ASN A 457 23.05 -9.03 -5.02
N LYS A 458 22.03 -8.21 -5.30
CA LYS A 458 21.83 -7.57 -6.61
C LYS A 458 22.30 -6.12 -6.57
N LYS A 459 23.46 -5.82 -7.18
CA LYS A 459 24.07 -4.47 -7.14
C LYS A 459 23.10 -3.35 -7.58
N ASP A 460 22.29 -3.62 -8.60
CA ASP A 460 21.30 -2.68 -9.14
C ASP A 460 20.18 -2.33 -8.14
N LEU A 461 19.86 -3.23 -7.20
CA LEU A 461 18.93 -2.96 -6.10
C LEU A 461 19.66 -2.41 -4.86
N ALA A 462 20.81 -2.98 -4.54
CA ALA A 462 21.60 -2.65 -3.36
C ALA A 462 22.04 -1.18 -3.37
N ILE A 463 22.53 -0.66 -4.50
CA ILE A 463 23.07 0.69 -4.54
C ILE A 463 22.01 1.76 -4.20
N PRO A 464 20.84 1.82 -4.87
CA PRO A 464 19.82 2.82 -4.52
C PRO A 464 19.28 2.68 -3.10
N ILE A 465 19.02 1.45 -2.62
CA ILE A 465 18.44 1.24 -1.29
C ILE A 465 19.43 1.64 -0.18
N LEU A 466 20.72 1.31 -0.34
CA LEU A 466 21.76 1.67 0.62
C LEU A 466 22.00 3.20 0.65
N LYS A 467 21.87 3.88 -0.49
CA LYS A 467 21.90 5.35 -0.52
C LYS A 467 20.70 5.97 0.20
N ILE A 468 19.49 5.43 0.00
CA ILE A 468 18.31 5.84 0.77
C ILE A 468 18.56 5.65 2.27
N CYS A 469 19.15 4.53 2.70
CA CYS A 469 19.50 4.29 4.11
C CYS A 469 20.42 5.37 4.68
N ILE A 470 21.45 5.80 3.94
CA ILE A 470 22.37 6.87 4.38
C ILE A 470 21.66 8.21 4.43
N GLU A 471 20.98 8.60 3.34
CA GLU A 471 20.41 9.94 3.21
C GLU A 471 19.23 10.18 4.15
N ALA A 472 18.48 9.12 4.49
CA ALA A 472 17.37 9.20 5.43
C ALA A 472 17.79 9.71 6.82
N PHE A 473 19.06 9.54 7.22
CA PHE A 473 19.57 10.12 8.47
C PHE A 473 19.72 11.64 8.42
N GLY A 474 19.81 12.23 7.22
CA GLY A 474 19.85 13.67 6.98
C GLY A 474 18.47 14.31 6.78
N TRP A 475 17.43 13.51 6.52
CA TRP A 475 16.07 14.01 6.32
C TRP A 475 15.43 14.33 7.67
N THR A 476 14.81 15.50 7.81
CA THR A 476 14.18 15.96 9.07
C THR A 476 12.81 15.30 9.31
N ASP A 477 12.70 13.98 9.11
CA ASP A 477 11.47 13.19 9.30
C ASP A 477 11.73 11.94 10.16
N SER A 478 11.36 12.03 11.44
CA SER A 478 11.63 10.97 12.42
C SER A 478 10.77 9.73 12.23
N GLU A 479 9.58 9.84 11.64
CA GLU A 479 8.73 8.69 11.35
C GLU A 479 9.34 7.85 10.22
N ALA A 480 9.78 8.51 9.14
CA ALA A 480 10.49 7.84 8.06
C ALA A 480 11.78 7.17 8.56
N MET A 481 12.53 7.85 9.43
CA MET A 481 13.78 7.29 9.92
C MET A 481 13.59 6.11 10.90
N SER A 482 12.54 6.13 11.73
CA SER A 482 12.19 4.96 12.55
C SER A 482 11.95 3.72 11.68
N LYS A 483 11.26 3.89 10.55
CA LYS A 483 10.99 2.81 9.60
C LYS A 483 12.27 2.29 8.93
N VAL A 484 13.14 3.16 8.43
CA VAL A 484 14.37 2.73 7.73
C VAL A 484 15.38 2.05 8.67
N THR A 485 15.36 2.40 9.96
CA THR A 485 16.28 1.85 10.97
C THR A 485 16.21 0.32 11.07
N SER A 486 15.01 -0.26 10.86
CA SER A 486 14.83 -1.72 10.82
C SER A 486 15.63 -2.40 9.70
N LEU A 487 15.69 -1.78 8.51
CA LEU A 487 16.50 -2.25 7.40
C LEU A 487 17.99 -2.10 7.71
N CYS A 488 18.41 -0.95 8.25
CA CYS A 488 19.80 -0.72 8.65
C CYS A 488 20.30 -1.79 9.65
N GLY A 489 19.46 -2.19 10.61
CA GLY A 489 19.78 -3.28 11.53
C GLY A 489 20.08 -4.61 10.82
N LEU A 490 19.27 -5.00 9.83
CA LEU A 490 19.53 -6.23 9.06
C LEU A 490 20.75 -6.10 8.14
N VAL A 491 21.00 -4.92 7.57
CA VAL A 491 22.22 -4.65 6.78
C VAL A 491 23.47 -4.83 7.65
N ILE A 492 23.47 -4.30 8.87
CA ILE A 492 24.55 -4.48 9.84
C ILE A 492 24.71 -5.96 10.21
N LEU A 493 23.61 -6.65 10.47
CA LEU A 493 23.61 -8.06 10.84
C LEU A 493 24.18 -8.96 9.74
N LEU A 494 23.85 -8.68 8.48
CA LEU A 494 24.43 -9.36 7.32
C LEU A 494 25.92 -9.02 7.14
N ALA A 495 26.34 -7.77 7.39
CA ALA A 495 27.76 -7.40 7.38
C ALA A 495 28.57 -8.14 8.46
N ILE A 496 27.97 -8.39 9.63
CA ILE A 496 28.59 -9.20 10.69
C ILE A 496 28.65 -10.68 10.29
N SER A 497 27.58 -11.19 9.69
CA SER A 497 27.38 -12.63 9.44
C SER A 497 28.00 -13.13 8.13
N THR A 498 28.52 -12.24 7.30
CA THR A 498 29.10 -12.55 5.99
C THR A 498 30.56 -12.09 5.87
N ASP A 499 31.26 -12.63 4.88
CA ASP A 499 32.62 -12.18 4.53
C ASP A 499 32.61 -11.17 3.36
N ASN A 500 31.46 -10.57 3.08
CA ASN A 500 31.35 -9.58 2.03
C ASN A 500 32.08 -8.28 2.42
N VAL A 501 33.24 -8.05 1.80
CA VAL A 501 34.10 -6.88 2.08
C VAL A 501 33.41 -5.57 1.73
N GLU A 502 32.77 -5.47 0.55
CA GLU A 502 32.08 -4.25 0.10
C GLU A 502 30.99 -3.83 1.09
N LEU A 503 30.19 -4.79 1.56
CA LEU A 503 29.12 -4.55 2.53
C LEU A 503 29.69 -4.14 3.90
N ARG A 504 30.77 -4.79 4.34
CA ARG A 504 31.45 -4.45 5.60
C ARG A 504 32.02 -3.03 5.56
N GLU A 505 32.72 -2.67 4.49
CA GLU A 505 33.27 -1.31 4.29
C GLU A 505 32.14 -0.26 4.29
N PHE A 506 31.06 -0.52 3.56
CA PHE A 506 29.87 0.34 3.54
C PHE A 506 29.31 0.56 4.96
N VAL A 507 29.12 -0.52 5.73
CA VAL A 507 28.56 -0.44 7.09
C VAL A 507 29.50 0.31 8.02
N CYS A 508 30.79 -0.03 8.01
CA CYS A 508 31.81 0.52 8.90
C CYS A 508 32.14 1.99 8.62
N LYS A 509 32.05 2.42 7.36
CA LYS A 509 32.42 3.76 6.93
C LYS A 509 31.20 4.67 6.73
N ASP A 510 30.38 4.34 5.76
CA ASP A 510 29.34 5.23 5.26
C ASP A 510 28.10 5.20 6.17
N LEU A 511 27.59 4.01 6.49
CA LEU A 511 26.42 3.87 7.37
C LEU A 511 26.73 4.32 8.80
N PHE A 512 27.88 3.94 9.35
CA PHE A 512 28.30 4.38 10.69
C PHE A 512 28.39 5.91 10.79
N SER A 513 29.02 6.55 9.81
CA SER A 513 29.08 8.02 9.75
C SER A 513 27.68 8.63 9.63
N ALA A 514 26.81 8.08 8.78
CA ALA A 514 25.46 8.57 8.58
C ALA A 514 24.61 8.49 9.86
N ILE A 515 24.70 7.39 10.62
CA ILE A 515 24.00 7.24 11.90
C ILE A 515 24.47 8.30 12.91
N ILE A 516 25.78 8.53 13.02
CA ILE A 516 26.35 9.57 13.91
C ILE A 516 25.88 10.97 13.48
N GLN A 517 25.87 11.25 12.17
CA GLN A 517 25.34 12.51 11.64
C GLN A 517 23.84 12.65 11.94
N GLY A 518 23.06 11.58 11.82
CA GLY A 518 21.62 11.58 12.16
C GLY A 518 21.34 11.94 13.63
N LEU A 519 22.25 11.59 14.55
CA LEU A 519 22.15 12.00 15.96
C LEU A 519 22.34 13.51 16.19
N THR A 520 22.82 14.26 15.19
CA THR A 520 22.92 15.74 15.24
C THR A 520 21.57 16.43 15.09
N LEU A 521 20.59 15.77 14.49
CA LEU A 521 19.27 16.34 14.22
C LEU A 521 18.32 16.17 15.41
N GLU A 522 17.68 17.26 15.83
CA GLU A 522 16.77 17.24 16.98
C GLU A 522 15.50 16.39 16.74
N SER A 523 15.01 16.33 15.51
CA SER A 523 13.88 15.49 15.11
C SER A 523 14.05 14.03 15.53
N ASN A 524 15.30 13.58 15.66
CA ASN A 524 15.67 12.19 15.87
C ASN A 524 15.80 11.82 17.36
N ALA A 525 15.41 12.72 18.26
CA ALA A 525 15.50 12.49 19.70
C ALA A 525 14.77 11.22 20.16
N ILE A 526 13.59 10.93 19.59
CA ILE A 526 12.75 9.77 19.94
C ILE A 526 13.48 8.46 19.64
N ILE A 527 14.13 8.36 18.48
CA ILE A 527 14.82 7.16 17.98
C ILE A 527 16.31 7.12 18.31
N SER A 528 16.86 8.16 18.94
CA SER A 528 18.28 8.27 19.27
C SER A 528 18.82 7.09 20.09
N ALA A 529 17.98 6.47 20.93
CA ALA A 529 18.35 5.26 21.64
C ALA A 529 18.61 4.08 20.70
N GLU A 530 17.82 3.88 19.66
CA GLU A 530 18.02 2.83 18.66
C GLU A 530 19.29 3.10 17.84
N LEU A 531 19.50 4.35 17.41
CA LEU A 531 20.70 4.77 16.68
C LEU A 531 21.99 4.51 17.45
N VAL A 532 22.02 4.84 18.75
CA VAL A 532 23.18 4.50 19.60
C VAL A 532 23.36 2.98 19.73
N GLY A 533 22.27 2.22 19.70
CA GLY A 533 22.31 0.76 19.64
C GLY A 533 23.03 0.26 18.38
N LEU A 534 22.64 0.78 17.21
CA LEU A 534 23.30 0.45 15.93
C LEU A 534 24.78 0.85 15.93
N CYS A 535 25.14 2.03 16.46
CA CYS A 535 26.54 2.42 16.61
C CYS A 535 27.32 1.42 17.47
N ARG A 536 26.73 0.96 18.59
CA ARG A 536 27.33 -0.06 19.46
C ARG A 536 27.54 -1.37 18.73
N GLU A 537 26.56 -1.83 17.94
CA GLU A 537 26.66 -3.07 17.17
C GLU A 537 27.78 -3.02 16.14
N ILE A 538 27.84 -1.95 15.34
CA ILE A 538 28.91 -1.74 14.35
C ILE A 538 30.28 -1.74 15.04
N PHE A 539 30.43 -0.95 16.12
CA PHE A 539 31.72 -0.83 16.79
C PHE A 539 32.18 -2.16 17.41
N ILE A 540 31.31 -2.88 18.12
CA ILE A 540 31.70 -4.10 18.83
C ILE A 540 32.01 -5.25 17.88
N TYR A 541 31.20 -5.44 16.84
CA TYR A 541 31.33 -6.63 15.99
C TYR A 541 32.21 -6.42 14.75
N LEU A 542 32.40 -5.18 14.31
CA LEU A 542 33.12 -4.92 13.04
C LEU A 542 34.42 -4.14 13.21
N SER A 543 34.66 -3.42 14.32
CA SER A 543 35.88 -2.61 14.46
C SER A 543 37.18 -3.43 14.37
N ASN A 544 37.18 -4.69 14.82
CA ASN A 544 38.36 -5.55 14.72
C ASN A 544 38.61 -6.05 13.30
N ARG A 545 37.58 -6.07 12.44
CA ARG A 545 37.66 -6.49 11.03
C ARG A 545 37.88 -5.31 10.08
N ASP A 546 37.54 -4.10 10.50
CA ASP A 546 37.68 -2.88 9.72
C ASP A 546 38.08 -1.70 10.63
N PRO A 547 39.16 -0.95 10.34
CA PRO A 547 39.62 0.15 11.19
C PRO A 547 38.74 1.42 11.11
N SER A 548 37.84 1.52 10.13
CA SER A 548 37.05 2.72 9.85
C SER A 548 36.22 3.22 11.04
N PRO A 549 35.54 2.37 11.85
CA PRO A 549 34.77 2.84 13.00
C PRO A 549 35.65 3.57 14.03
N ARG A 550 36.89 3.10 14.26
CA ARG A 550 37.85 3.78 15.15
C ARG A 550 38.29 5.12 14.56
N GLN A 551 38.63 5.14 13.27
CA GLN A 551 39.04 6.36 12.58
C GLN A 551 37.94 7.42 12.58
N ILE A 552 36.68 7.01 12.37
CA ILE A 552 35.52 7.91 12.41
C ILE A 552 35.34 8.49 13.81
N LEU A 553 35.41 7.69 14.87
CA LEU A 553 35.31 8.21 16.24
C LEU A 553 36.44 9.19 16.58
N LEU A 554 37.67 8.90 16.15
CA LEU A 554 38.82 9.81 16.32
C LEU A 554 38.72 11.10 15.49
N SER A 555 37.97 11.07 14.38
CA SER A 555 37.72 12.26 13.56
C SER A 555 36.73 13.23 14.20
N LEU A 556 36.03 12.82 15.27
CA LEU A 556 35.08 13.67 15.96
C LEU A 556 35.81 14.76 16.77
N PRO A 557 35.31 16.01 16.79
CA PRO A 557 36.09 17.17 17.24
C PRO A 557 36.61 17.11 18.68
N CYS A 558 35.98 16.33 19.56
CA CYS A 558 36.29 16.30 20.99
C CYS A 558 36.70 14.90 21.50
N ILE A 559 37.11 13.98 20.61
CA ILE A 559 37.63 12.66 21.01
C ILE A 559 39.14 12.65 20.84
N THR A 560 39.87 12.33 21.91
CA THR A 560 41.30 12.04 21.85
C THR A 560 41.55 10.53 21.73
N LEU A 561 42.77 10.15 21.35
CA LEU A 561 43.20 8.74 21.35
C LEU A 561 43.07 8.09 22.74
N GLN A 562 43.36 8.86 23.80
CA GLN A 562 43.22 8.39 25.18
C GLN A 562 41.76 8.08 25.54
N ASP A 563 40.83 8.93 25.11
CA ASP A 563 39.39 8.73 25.35
C ASP A 563 38.88 7.47 24.64
N LEU A 564 39.34 7.22 23.41
CA LEU A 564 38.98 6.01 22.66
C LEU A 564 39.52 4.75 23.35
N LEU A 565 40.80 4.77 23.79
CA LEU A 565 41.39 3.64 24.51
C LEU A 565 40.67 3.35 25.83
N ALA A 566 40.32 4.39 26.59
CA ALA A 566 39.55 4.25 27.83
C ALA A 566 38.14 3.68 27.57
N PHE A 567 37.52 4.07 26.46
CA PHE A 567 36.24 3.51 26.03
C PHE A 567 36.36 2.02 25.67
N GLU A 568 37.38 1.63 24.90
CA GLU A 568 37.62 0.21 24.55
C GLU A 568 37.93 -0.63 25.79
N GLU A 569 38.71 -0.11 26.73
CA GLU A 569 38.98 -0.76 28.01
C GLU A 569 37.69 -0.95 28.81
N ALA A 570 36.80 0.06 28.86
CA ALA A 570 35.50 -0.05 29.50
C ALA A 570 34.61 -1.11 28.83
N LEU A 571 34.58 -1.16 27.49
CA LEU A 571 33.85 -2.19 26.75
C LEU A 571 34.38 -3.60 27.03
N SER A 572 35.69 -3.79 27.17
CA SER A 572 36.27 -5.12 27.49
C SER A 572 35.89 -5.62 28.88
N LYS A 573 35.50 -4.73 29.80
CA LYS A 573 35.14 -5.05 31.18
C LYS A 573 33.68 -5.44 31.35
N THR A 574 32.84 -5.27 30.32
CA THR A 574 31.42 -5.62 30.38
C THR A 574 30.93 -6.38 29.15
N GLY A 575 30.23 -7.49 29.39
CA GLY A 575 29.48 -8.22 28.36
C GLY A 575 28.05 -7.71 28.15
N SER A 576 27.57 -6.79 29.01
CA SER A 576 26.17 -6.35 29.02
C SER A 576 25.87 -5.42 27.84
N PRO A 577 24.96 -5.77 26.91
CA PRO A 577 24.60 -4.91 25.78
C PRO A 577 24.09 -3.53 26.23
N LYS A 578 23.41 -3.48 27.37
CA LYS A 578 22.87 -2.24 27.96
C LYS A 578 23.98 -1.32 28.45
N GLU A 579 25.00 -1.86 29.11
CA GLU A 579 26.14 -1.07 29.60
C GLU A 579 27.02 -0.61 28.44
N GLN A 580 27.31 -1.49 27.48
CA GLN A 580 28.06 -1.14 26.28
C GLN A 580 27.37 -0.01 25.49
N LYS A 581 26.04 -0.07 25.35
CA LYS A 581 25.25 1.02 24.75
C LYS A 581 25.37 2.32 25.54
N GLN A 582 25.39 2.24 26.87
CA GLN A 582 25.59 3.42 27.73
C GLN A 582 26.99 4.01 27.58
N HIS A 583 28.03 3.19 27.48
CA HIS A 583 29.39 3.65 27.18
C HIS A 583 29.46 4.34 25.82
N MET A 584 28.86 3.74 24.78
CA MET A 584 28.79 4.34 23.44
C MET A 584 28.08 5.69 23.48
N LYS A 585 26.94 5.78 24.19
CA LYS A 585 26.22 7.04 24.40
C LYS A 585 27.11 8.11 25.04
N SER A 586 27.82 7.76 26.10
CA SER A 586 28.70 8.69 26.84
C SER A 586 29.83 9.21 25.95
N LEU A 587 30.48 8.33 25.17
CA LEU A 587 31.52 8.73 24.22
C LEU A 587 30.98 9.69 23.16
N LEU A 588 29.84 9.38 22.54
CA LEU A 588 29.25 10.24 21.50
C LEU A 588 28.84 11.63 22.03
N ILE A 589 28.32 11.69 23.27
CA ILE A 589 28.00 12.98 23.92
C ILE A 589 29.28 13.80 24.15
N MET A 590 30.35 13.16 24.61
CA MET A 590 31.65 13.80 24.79
C MET A 590 32.22 14.31 23.46
N ALA A 591 32.16 13.48 22.42
CA ALA A 591 32.73 13.71 21.10
C ALA A 591 32.27 14.97 20.38
N THR A 592 31.08 15.47 20.73
CA THR A 592 30.36 16.46 19.93
C THR A 592 30.02 17.74 20.68
N GLY A 593 30.37 17.85 21.97
CA GLY A 593 30.30 19.11 22.72
C GLY A 593 28.95 19.84 22.62
N ASN A 594 27.83 19.10 22.68
CA ASN A 594 26.42 19.51 22.52
C ASN A 594 25.84 19.52 21.09
N LYS A 595 26.60 19.13 20.05
CA LYS A 595 26.08 19.08 18.67
C LYS A 595 25.14 17.90 18.39
N LEU A 596 25.15 16.85 19.20
CA LEU A 596 24.18 15.74 19.11
C LEU A 596 22.85 16.11 19.77
N LYS A 597 22.09 16.99 19.12
CA LYS A 597 20.83 17.53 19.65
C LYS A 597 19.84 16.43 20.01
N ALA A 598 19.78 15.34 19.25
CA ALA A 598 18.90 14.20 19.53
C ALA A 598 19.11 13.62 20.94
N LEU A 599 20.37 13.52 21.38
CA LEU A 599 20.74 12.96 22.69
C LEU A 599 20.55 13.96 23.83
N ALA A 600 20.63 15.26 23.54
CA ALA A 600 20.38 16.33 24.51
C ALA A 600 18.88 16.45 24.83
N THR A 601 18.01 16.39 23.81
CA THR A 601 16.55 16.57 23.96
C THR A 601 15.88 15.44 24.74
N GLN A 602 16.40 14.20 24.71
CA GLN A 602 15.90 13.10 25.56
C GLN A 602 15.96 13.42 27.07
N LYS A 603 16.97 14.18 27.52
CA LYS A 603 17.06 14.59 28.94
C LYS A 603 15.92 15.53 29.34
N ALA A 604 15.37 16.31 28.41
CA ALA A 604 14.25 17.20 28.66
C ALA A 604 12.88 16.49 28.58
N VAL A 605 12.70 15.55 27.64
CA VAL A 605 11.44 14.82 27.45
C VAL A 605 11.15 13.88 28.64
N ASN A 606 12.16 13.18 29.17
CA ASN A 606 12.00 12.31 30.35
C ASN A 606 11.63 13.08 31.64
N VAL A 607 11.76 14.41 31.65
CA VAL A 607 11.35 15.26 32.78
C VAL A 607 9.88 15.68 32.67
N ILE A 608 9.26 15.59 31.48
CA ILE A 608 7.92 16.16 31.20
C ILE A 608 6.83 15.07 31.03
N THR A 609 7.16 13.77 31.01
CA THR A 609 6.18 12.68 30.80
C THR A 609 5.16 12.47 31.94
N ASN A 610 5.16 13.27 33.01
CA ASN A 610 4.21 13.14 34.14
C ASN A 610 3.10 14.21 34.18
N VAL A 611 2.87 14.98 33.11
CA VAL A 611 1.71 15.87 33.03
C VAL A 611 0.65 15.24 32.15
N THR A 612 -0.23 14.44 32.77
CA THR A 612 -1.51 14.07 32.18
C THR A 612 -2.36 15.33 32.00
N SER A 613 -2.67 15.66 30.75
CA SER A 613 -3.68 16.67 30.39
C SER A 613 -5.04 16.21 30.93
N LYS A 614 -5.58 16.96 31.90
CA LYS A 614 -6.97 16.85 32.36
C LYS A 614 -7.96 17.33 31.30
#